data_AF-A0A2K3J8Y1-F1
#
_entry.id   AF-A0A2K3J8Y1-F1
#
_cell.length_a   1.000
_cell.length_b   1.000
_cell.length_c   1.000
_cell.angle_alpha   90.00
_cell.angle_beta   90.00
_cell.angle_gamma   90.00
#
_symmetry.space_group_name_H-M   'P 1'
#
loop_
_entity.id
_entity.type
_entity.pdbx_description
1 polymer ?
#
loop_
_entity_poly.entity_id
_entity_poly.type
_entity_poly.pdbx_seq_one_letter_code
_entity_poly.pdbx_strand_id
1 'polypeptide(L)' 'MIDLEKIKMSPLVVFKKENGKFGIVSGHNKLKILRRIGITALNPEMYNYSDNSYNKDILNMTDIEDELIN' A
#
# COMPACT_ATOMS: atom_id res chain seq x y z
N MET A 1 -7.87 13.76 -17.59
CA MET A 1 -6.50 13.20 -17.66
C MET A 1 -6.01 13.05 -16.23
N ILE A 2 -5.64 11.84 -15.79
CA ILE A 2 -5.15 11.64 -14.42
C ILE A 2 -3.70 12.14 -14.38
N ASP A 3 -3.43 13.09 -13.48
CA ASP A 3 -2.09 13.62 -13.25
C ASP A 3 -1.26 12.62 -12.46
N LEU A 4 -0.37 11.90 -13.15
CA LEU A 4 0.49 10.87 -12.57
C LEU A 4 1.51 11.46 -11.59
N GLU A 5 1.84 12.76 -11.68
CA GLU A 5 2.75 13.41 -10.75
C GLU A 5 2.11 13.63 -9.37
N LYS A 6 0.80 13.89 -9.32
CA LYS A 6 0.05 13.92 -8.06
C LYS A 6 -0.02 12.55 -7.37
N ILE A 7 -0.06 11.45 -8.12
CA ILE A 7 -0.04 10.08 -7.56
C ILE A 7 1.33 9.74 -6.95
N LYS A 8 2.41 10.34 -7.47
CA LYS A 8 3.75 10.19 -6.90
C LYS A 8 3.88 10.77 -5.50
N MET A 9 3.08 11.77 -5.13
CA MET A 9 3.33 12.57 -3.92
C MET A 9 3.04 11.87 -2.59
N SER A 10 2.31 10.74 -2.59
CA SER A 10 2.08 9.98 -1.36
C SER A 10 2.65 8.58 -1.48
N PRO A 11 3.59 8.17 -0.59
CA PRO A 11 4.02 6.79 -0.52
C PRO A 11 2.82 5.89 -0.21
N LEU A 12 2.82 4.69 -0.77
CA LEU A 12 1.90 3.66 -0.31
C LEU A 12 2.57 3.02 0.90
N VAL A 13 1.99 3.23 2.08
CA VAL A 13 2.52 2.72 3.34
C VAL A 13 1.58 1.64 3.84
N VAL A 14 2.12 0.47 4.12
CA VAL A 14 1.37 -0.71 4.58
C VAL A 14 1.95 -1.23 5.89
N PHE A 15 1.18 -2.06 6.60
CA PHE A 15 1.65 -2.78 7.77
C PHE A 15 1.21 -4.23 7.71
N LYS A 16 1.97 -5.14 8.31
CA LYS A 16 1.61 -6.56 8.36
C LYS A 16 0.59 -6.81 9.47
N LYS A 17 -0.55 -7.39 9.13
CA LYS A 17 -1.59 -7.86 10.07
C LYS A 17 -1.22 -9.24 10.63
N GLU A 18 -1.83 -9.60 11.76
CA GLU A 18 -1.63 -10.92 12.39
C GLU A 18 -2.08 -12.10 11.51
N ASN A 19 -3.06 -11.86 10.63
CA ASN A 19 -3.56 -12.86 9.66
C ASN A 19 -2.61 -13.09 8.45
N GLY A 20 -1.44 -12.44 8.43
CA GLY A 20 -0.47 -12.56 7.34
C GLY A 20 -0.74 -11.68 6.12
N LYS A 21 -1.84 -10.93 6.10
CA LYS A 21 -2.15 -9.91 5.08
C LYS A 21 -1.57 -8.56 5.47
N PHE A 22 -1.73 -7.56 4.60
CA PHE A 22 -1.23 -6.22 4.80
C PHE A 22 -2.37 -5.20 4.88
N GLY A 23 -2.40 -4.40 5.93
CA GLY A 23 -3.27 -3.24 6.02
C GLY A 23 -2.60 -1.99 5.44
N ILE A 24 -3.38 -0.96 5.15
CA ILE A 24 -2.88 0.31 4.62
C ILE A 24 -2.80 1.35 5.74
N VAL A 25 -1.63 1.98 5.89
CA VAL A 25 -1.42 3.15 6.74
C VAL A 25 -1.67 4.44 5.93
N SER A 26 -1.20 4.49 4.69
CA SER A 26 -1.33 5.66 3.81
C SER A 26 -1.33 5.26 2.34
N GLY A 27 -1.94 6.08 1.47
CA GLY A 27 -1.92 5.86 0.02
C GLY A 27 -3.10 5.04 -0.54
N HIS A 28 -4.24 4.99 0.15
CA HIS A 28 -5.46 4.30 -0.32
C HIS A 28 -5.85 4.66 -1.77
N ASN A 29 -5.83 5.95 -2.12
CA ASN A 29 -6.15 6.39 -3.48
C ASN A 29 -5.14 5.89 -4.52
N LYS A 30 -3.85 5.84 -4.16
CA LYS A 30 -2.79 5.30 -5.01
C LYS A 30 -3.03 3.80 -5.25
N LEU A 31 -3.37 3.04 -4.21
CA LEU A 31 -3.73 1.63 -4.34
C LEU A 31 -4.94 1.45 -5.26
N LYS A 32 -5.99 2.27 -5.12
CA LYS A 32 -7.18 2.22 -5.98
C LYS A 32 -6.85 2.48 -7.45
N ILE A 33 -5.97 3.46 -7.73
CA ILE A 33 -5.55 3.77 -9.10
C ILE A 33 -4.70 2.64 -9.67
N LEU A 34 -3.70 2.16 -8.91
CA LEU A 34 -2.83 1.04 -9.30
C LEU A 34 -3.65 -0.23 -9.64
N ARG A 35 -4.70 -0.52 -8.85
CA ARG A 35 -5.67 -1.61 -9.13
C ARG A 35 -6.38 -1.40 -10.45
N ARG A 36 -6.88 -0.18 -10.71
CA ARG A 36 -7.62 0.14 -11.93
C ARG A 36 -6.78 0.03 -13.21
N ILE A 37 -5.48 0.29 -13.11
CA ILE A 37 -4.56 0.17 -14.25
C ILE A 37 -3.96 -1.23 -14.40
N GLY A 38 -4.34 -2.19 -13.56
CA GLY A 38 -3.94 -3.60 -13.67
C GLY A 38 -2.54 -3.92 -13.11
N ILE A 39 -1.98 -3.08 -12.25
CA ILE A 39 -0.73 -3.42 -11.55
C ILE A 39 -1.02 -4.55 -10.55
N THR A 40 -0.21 -5.60 -10.57
CA THR A 40 -0.39 -6.79 -9.71
C THR A 40 0.65 -6.87 -8.59
N ALA A 41 1.82 -6.27 -8.78
CA ALA A 41 2.91 -6.24 -7.82
C ALA A 41 3.36 -4.80 -7.57
N LEU A 42 3.69 -4.51 -6.32
CA LEU A 42 4.07 -3.17 -5.86
C LEU A 42 5.16 -3.27 -4.79
N ASN A 43 5.95 -2.21 -4.65
CA ASN A 43 6.98 -2.08 -3.63
C ASN A 43 6.59 -0.94 -2.68
N PRO A 44 5.62 -1.16 -1.76
CA PRO A 44 5.23 -0.16 -0.80
C PRO A 44 6.26 -0.02 0.32
N GLU A 45 6.16 1.05 1.08
CA GLU A 45 6.87 1.17 2.36
C GLU A 45 6.11 0.35 3.40
N MET A 46 6.78 -0.60 4.05
CA MET A 46 6.19 -1.44 5.09
C MET A 46 6.58 -0.91 6.46
N TYR A 47 5.60 -0.44 7.21
CA TYR A 47 5.75 -0.01 8.59
C TYR A 47 5.74 -1.21 9.53
N ASN A 48 6.77 -1.35 10.35
CA ASN A 48 6.86 -2.34 11.40
C ASN A 48 6.58 -1.69 12.77
N TYR A 49 5.46 -2.06 13.41
CA TYR A 49 5.06 -1.54 14.71
C TYR A 49 5.99 -1.99 15.86
N SER A 50 6.70 -3.11 15.71
CA SER A 50 7.54 -3.65 16.79
C SER A 50 8.83 -2.85 17.01
N ASP A 51 9.37 -2.25 15.96
CA ASP A 51 10.64 -1.52 15.98
C ASP A 51 10.57 -0.11 15.35
N ASN A 52 9.38 0.33 14.96
CA ASN A 52 9.10 1.60 14.26
C ASN A 52 9.96 1.80 13.00
N SER A 53 10.33 0.71 12.31
CA SER A 53 11.14 0.75 11.09
C SER A 53 10.29 0.67 9.82
N TYR A 54 10.91 1.04 8.70
CA TYR A 54 10.34 0.89 7.36
C TYR A 54 11.17 -0.06 6.51
N ASN A 55 10.51 -1.07 5.93
CA ASN A 55 11.13 -2.02 5.01
C ASN A 55 10.48 -1.96 3.62
N LYS A 56 11.19 -2.41 2.59
CA LYS A 56 10.73 -2.38 1.19
C LYS A 56 10.70 -3.80 0.64
N ASP A 57 9.54 -4.42 0.73
CA ASP A 57 9.29 -5.74 0.15
C ASP A 57 8.35 -5.63 -1.04
N ILE A 58 8.54 -6.49 -2.04
CA ILE A 58 7.59 -6.62 -3.16
C ILE A 58 6.38 -7.38 -2.66
N LEU A 59 5.21 -6.74 -2.72
CA LEU A 59 3.94 -7.31 -2.30
C LEU A 59 3.00 -7.50 -3.50
N ASN A 60 2.17 -8.54 -3.44
CA ASN A 60 1.07 -8.67 -4.37
C ASN A 60 -0.10 -7.78 -3.94
N MET A 61 -0.61 -6.99 -4.89
CA MET A 61 -2.04 -7.01 -5.23
C MET A 61 -3.07 -7.35 -4.14
N THR A 62 -3.22 -8.66 -4.05
CA THR A 62 -4.22 -9.46 -3.34
C THR A 62 -3.90 -9.68 -1.88
N ASP A 63 -2.69 -9.29 -1.45
CA ASP A 63 -2.25 -9.41 -0.07
C ASP A 63 -2.55 -8.13 0.74
N ILE A 64 -2.93 -7.04 0.06
CA ILE A 64 -3.28 -5.77 0.69
C ILE A 64 -4.79 -5.64 0.87
N GLU A 65 -5.23 -5.53 2.11
CA GLU A 65 -6.60 -5.31 2.53
C GLU A 65 -6.83 -3.81 2.74
N ASP A 66 -7.69 -3.22 1.90
CA ASP A 66 -8.17 -1.84 2.01
C ASP A 66 -9.50 -1.84 2.78
N GLU A 67 -9.45 -2.20 4.06
CA GLU A 67 -10.59 -2.02 4.95
C GLU A 67 -10.61 -0.53 5.33
N LEU A 68 -11.52 0.23 4.73
CA LEU A 68 -11.82 1.58 5.17
C LEU A 68 -12.23 1.48 6.65
N ILE A 69 -11.39 2.00 7.53
CA ILE A 69 -11.80 2.30 8.90
C ILE A 69 -12.90 3.37 8.73
N ASN A 70 -14.16 2.94 8.84
CA ASN A 70 -15.33 3.82 8.83
C ASN A 70 -15.34 4.72 10.06
#